data_AF-A0A518CJ22-F1
#
_entry.id   AF-A0A518CJ22-F1
#
_cell.length_a   1.000
_cell.length_b   1.000
_cell.length_c   1.000
_cell.angle_alpha   90.00
_cell.angle_beta   90.00
_cell.angle_gamma   90.00
#
_symmetry.space_group_name_H-M   'P 1'
#
loop_
_entity.id
_entity.type
_entity.pdbx_description
1 polymer ?
#
loop_
_entity_poly.entity_id
_entity_poly.type
_entity_poly.pdbx_seq_one_letter_code
_entity_poly.pdbx_strand_id
1 'polypeptide(L)'
;MTKWREHLRSWLPPALLRWRRRWNPNLIRFTGDYPNFETALADASGYDSELIQKRVIDAQRQVRAGKGLFAQDGVVIDSACPPLRLLSVLYHLGLEKDSKSISVIDFGGALGSTYDRCRHAAPVDLKFDWTIVEQPALIQAGRDDFTTSELKFSPSIEERLAQGPVDLLLLSGVLPYLQEPFSFLRMIANTEIPWIVIDRTPLLFQKCNRLTLQHVPASIYGSPQSYPAWFLDHNELCDILSSHYEIISQHPSGDGEFDLGDVQSLSYGMIWKRRDPAGLVGTTDRHR
;
A
#
# COMPACT_ATOMS: atom_id res chain seq x y z
N MET A 1 -15.38 25.51 23.45
CA MET A 1 -16.73 25.36 22.88
C MET A 1 -16.90 24.02 22.13
N THR A 2 -16.51 22.88 22.72
CA THR A 2 -16.05 21.74 21.89
C THR A 2 -16.65 20.35 22.17
N LYS A 3 -17.50 20.16 23.20
CA LYS A 3 -18.12 18.82 23.45
C LYS A 3 -19.46 18.60 22.75
N TRP A 4 -20.25 19.64 22.53
CA TRP A 4 -21.60 19.53 21.94
C TRP A 4 -21.61 19.14 20.45
N ARG A 5 -20.57 19.52 19.70
CA ARG A 5 -20.42 19.20 18.27
C ARG A 5 -20.17 17.72 18.01
N GLU A 6 -19.52 17.02 18.93
CA GLU A 6 -19.25 15.58 18.82
C GLU A 6 -20.53 14.77 19.06
N HIS A 7 -21.33 15.16 20.05
CA HIS A 7 -22.64 14.55 20.28
C HIS A 7 -23.64 14.84 19.15
N LEU A 8 -23.63 16.03 18.54
CA LEU A 8 -24.49 16.30 17.37
C LEU A 8 -24.11 15.45 16.15
N ARG A 9 -22.84 15.06 16.00
CA ARG A 9 -22.41 14.17 14.91
C ARG A 9 -22.97 12.75 15.07
N SER A 10 -23.11 12.23 16.29
CA SER A 10 -23.68 10.89 16.49
C SER A 10 -25.20 10.82 16.29
N TRP A 11 -25.87 11.98 16.22
CA TRP A 11 -27.32 12.08 16.00
C TRP A 11 -27.68 12.47 14.56
N LEU A 12 -26.70 12.86 13.75
CA LEU A 12 -26.91 13.12 12.33
C LEU A 12 -27.04 11.79 11.56
N PRO A 13 -28.09 11.61 10.75
CA PRO A 13 -28.22 10.47 9.86
C PRO A 13 -26.94 10.29 9.03
N PRO A 14 -26.43 9.05 8.87
CA PRO A 14 -25.23 8.78 8.07
C PRO A 14 -25.27 9.40 6.67
N ALA A 15 -26.45 9.50 6.06
CA ALA A 15 -26.65 10.16 4.77
C ALA A 15 -26.29 11.67 4.78
N LEU A 16 -26.67 12.41 5.84
CA LEU A 16 -26.35 13.84 5.97
C LEU A 16 -24.87 14.07 6.28
N LEU A 17 -24.24 13.15 7.03
CA LEU A 17 -22.79 13.18 7.27
C LEU A 17 -21.99 12.90 5.99
N ARG A 18 -22.42 11.91 5.19
CA ARG A 18 -21.83 11.60 3.88
C ARG A 18 -21.97 12.79 2.93
N TRP A 19 -23.16 13.37 2.84
CA TRP A 19 -23.39 14.57 2.03
C TRP A 19 -22.48 15.72 2.46
N ARG A 20 -22.40 16.04 3.76
CA ARG A 20 -21.51 17.10 4.25
C ARG A 20 -20.02 16.82 3.99
N ARG A 21 -19.57 15.57 4.09
CA ARG A 21 -18.18 15.19 3.80
C ARG A 21 -17.83 15.39 2.33
N ARG A 22 -18.75 15.07 1.42
CA ARG A 22 -18.57 15.24 -0.04
C ARG A 22 -18.24 16.69 -0.44
N TRP A 23 -18.76 17.67 0.29
CA TRP A 23 -18.53 19.10 0.05
C TRP A 23 -17.43 19.73 0.91
N ASN A 24 -16.71 18.94 1.73
CA ASN A 24 -15.65 19.50 2.58
C ASN A 24 -14.34 19.64 1.78
N PRO A 25 -13.85 20.85 1.49
CA PRO A 25 -12.63 21.05 0.71
C PRO A 25 -11.36 20.66 1.48
N ASN A 26 -11.46 20.41 2.79
CA ASN A 26 -10.34 19.99 3.63
C ASN A 26 -10.16 18.46 3.71
N LEU A 27 -10.90 17.70 2.91
CA LEU A 27 -10.76 16.24 2.83
C LEU A 27 -10.22 15.85 1.47
N ILE A 28 -9.57 14.68 1.42
CA ILE A 28 -9.22 14.03 0.15
C ILE A 28 -10.52 13.74 -0.61
N ARG A 29 -10.53 14.01 -1.92
CA ARG A 29 -11.67 13.74 -2.80
C ARG A 29 -11.21 13.06 -4.07
N PHE A 30 -12.09 12.28 -4.68
CA PHE A 30 -11.85 11.65 -5.96
C PHE A 30 -12.89 12.16 -6.95
N THR A 31 -12.46 12.53 -8.16
CA THR A 31 -13.36 13.07 -9.19
C THR A 31 -13.04 12.52 -10.57
N GLY A 32 -14.04 12.49 -11.44
CA GLY A 32 -13.90 12.09 -12.83
C GLY A 32 -14.03 10.59 -13.04
N ASP A 33 -14.02 10.22 -14.32
CA ASP A 33 -13.92 8.88 -14.86
C ASP A 33 -13.05 8.99 -16.11
N TYR A 34 -11.75 8.90 -15.91
CA TYR A 34 -10.80 9.15 -17.00
C TYR A 34 -10.64 7.90 -17.85
N PRO A 35 -10.61 8.03 -19.19
CA PRO A 35 -10.49 6.87 -20.08
C PRO A 35 -9.11 6.21 -20.01
N ASN A 36 -8.07 6.95 -19.61
CA ASN A 36 -6.69 6.45 -19.47
C ASN A 36 -5.86 7.34 -18.54
N PHE A 37 -4.71 6.82 -18.12
CA PHE A 37 -3.84 7.49 -17.15
C PHE A 37 -3.29 8.82 -17.67
N GLU A 38 -2.99 8.90 -18.97
CA GLU A 38 -2.43 10.10 -19.61
C GLU A 38 -3.39 11.29 -19.54
N THR A 39 -4.69 11.05 -19.79
CA THR A 39 -5.71 12.10 -19.70
C THR A 39 -5.95 12.56 -18.26
N ALA A 40 -5.93 11.64 -17.29
CA ALA A 40 -6.00 12.00 -15.86
C ALA A 40 -4.77 12.81 -15.42
N LEU A 41 -3.58 12.42 -15.91
CA LEU A 41 -2.32 13.08 -15.58
C LEU A 41 -2.24 14.48 -16.18
N ALA A 42 -2.77 14.69 -17.39
CA ALA A 42 -2.83 16.01 -18.02
C ALA A 42 -3.69 17.02 -17.24
N ASP A 43 -4.72 16.54 -16.53
CA ASP A 43 -5.60 17.35 -15.67
C ASP A 43 -5.09 17.47 -14.22
N ALA A 44 -4.05 16.71 -13.86
CA ALA A 44 -3.45 16.72 -12.55
C ALA A 44 -2.55 17.94 -12.34
N SER A 45 -2.47 18.45 -11.11
CA SER A 45 -1.40 19.40 -10.76
C SER A 45 -0.03 18.73 -10.66
N GLY A 46 -0.01 17.39 -10.58
CA GLY A 46 1.17 16.55 -10.54
C GLY A 46 1.47 16.01 -9.15
N TYR A 47 1.93 14.75 -9.10
CA TYR A 47 2.54 14.13 -7.91
C TYR A 47 4.01 14.58 -7.72
N ASP A 48 4.57 15.23 -8.74
CA ASP A 48 5.99 15.58 -8.81
C ASP A 48 6.22 16.99 -8.27
N SER A 49 6.32 17.10 -6.97
CA SER A 49 6.95 18.28 -6.39
C SER A 49 8.08 17.82 -5.48
N GLU A 50 9.28 18.35 -5.74
CA GLU A 50 10.39 18.36 -4.80
C GLU A 50 9.92 18.68 -3.37
N LEU A 51 8.83 19.45 -3.24
CA LEU A 51 8.16 19.74 -1.98
C LEU A 51 7.58 18.51 -1.27
N ILE A 52 6.84 17.63 -1.95
CA ILE A 52 6.31 16.38 -1.35
C ILE A 52 7.47 15.48 -0.94
N GLN A 53 8.43 15.27 -1.84
CA GLN A 53 9.61 14.45 -1.57
C GLN A 53 10.39 14.98 -0.36
N LYS A 54 10.65 16.30 -0.32
CA LYS A 54 11.32 16.96 0.80
C LYS A 54 10.55 16.78 2.10
N ARG A 55 9.23 16.92 2.10
CA ARG A 55 8.40 16.69 3.30
C ARG A 55 8.48 15.26 3.79
N VAL A 56 8.41 14.29 2.89
CA VAL A 56 8.55 12.86 3.23
C VAL A 56 9.93 12.59 3.83
N ILE A 57 10.99 13.09 3.20
CA ILE A 57 12.37 12.95 3.70
C ILE A 57 12.54 13.62 5.07
N ASP A 58 12.08 14.87 5.23
CA ASP A 58 12.23 15.62 6.47
C ASP A 58 11.44 14.99 7.63
N ALA A 59 10.25 14.43 7.35
CA ALA A 59 9.48 13.68 8.34
C ALA A 59 10.18 12.38 8.74
N GLN A 60 10.70 11.61 7.77
CA GLN A 60 11.40 10.37 8.05
C GLN A 60 12.72 10.62 8.81
N ARG A 61 13.45 11.70 8.52
CA ARG A 61 14.63 12.14 9.32
C ARG A 61 14.25 12.40 10.77
N GLN A 62 13.08 12.98 11.03
CA GLN A 62 12.58 13.21 12.40
C GLN A 62 12.26 11.90 13.12
N VAL A 63 11.64 10.93 12.44
CA VAL A 63 11.41 9.57 12.98
C VAL A 63 12.75 8.92 13.35
N ARG A 64 13.73 8.95 12.43
CA ARG A 64 15.08 8.41 12.69
C ARG A 64 15.77 9.07 13.89
N ALA A 65 15.50 10.36 14.11
CA ALA A 65 15.98 11.11 15.28
C ALA A 65 15.18 10.83 16.57
N GLY A 66 14.25 9.87 16.58
CA GLY A 66 13.47 9.47 17.75
C GLY A 66 12.29 10.38 18.08
N LYS A 67 11.86 11.25 17.16
CA LYS A 67 10.75 12.20 17.39
C LYS A 67 9.36 11.61 17.16
N GLY A 68 9.29 10.35 16.71
CA GLY A 68 8.05 9.60 16.51
C GLY A 68 8.35 8.16 16.13
N LEU A 69 7.30 7.35 15.98
CA LEU A 69 7.41 5.94 15.64
C LEU A 69 7.54 5.69 14.14
N PHE A 70 6.84 6.47 13.32
CA PHE A 70 6.88 6.38 11.85
C PHE A 70 6.38 7.69 11.23
N ALA A 71 6.52 7.83 9.92
CA ALA A 71 5.98 8.95 9.17
C ALA A 71 4.88 8.47 8.19
N GLN A 72 3.88 9.30 7.93
CA GLN A 72 2.92 9.07 6.87
C GLN A 72 2.57 10.39 6.22
N ASP A 73 2.60 10.45 4.88
CA ASP A 73 2.30 11.65 4.09
C ASP A 73 3.08 12.91 4.54
N GLY A 74 4.31 12.72 5.04
CA GLY A 74 5.15 13.80 5.55
C GLY A 74 4.83 14.26 6.98
N VAL A 75 4.00 13.52 7.72
CA VAL A 75 3.65 13.79 9.12
C VAL A 75 4.25 12.71 10.02
N VAL A 76 4.94 13.15 11.08
CA VAL A 76 5.47 12.25 12.11
C VAL A 76 4.33 11.80 13.03
N ILE A 77 4.25 10.50 13.27
CA ILE A 77 3.22 9.88 14.10
C ILE A 77 3.90 9.15 15.26
N ASP A 78 3.45 9.44 16.48
CA ASP A 78 4.00 8.96 17.75
C ASP A 78 3.27 7.71 18.30
N SER A 79 2.10 7.39 17.75
CA SER A 79 1.29 6.27 18.20
C SER A 79 0.37 5.78 17.06
N ALA A 80 0.40 4.48 16.79
CA ALA A 80 -0.59 3.82 15.94
C ALA A 80 -0.73 2.36 16.34
N CYS A 81 -1.85 1.76 15.95
CA CYS A 81 -1.95 0.31 15.96
C CYS A 81 -0.87 -0.26 15.02
N PRO A 82 -0.05 -1.23 15.46
CA PRO A 82 0.85 -1.94 14.57
C PRO A 82 0.08 -2.55 13.39
N PRO A 83 0.72 -2.75 12.22
CA PRO A 83 0.08 -3.39 11.08
C PRO A 83 -0.08 -4.90 11.35
N LEU A 84 -1.01 -5.26 12.25
CA LEU A 84 -1.13 -6.60 12.83
C LEU A 84 -1.26 -7.71 11.79
N ARG A 85 -1.89 -7.40 10.65
CA ARG A 85 -2.07 -8.38 9.57
C ARG A 85 -0.77 -8.67 8.83
N LEU A 86 -0.01 -7.63 8.49
CA LEU A 86 1.35 -7.80 7.95
C LEU A 86 2.25 -8.51 8.96
N LEU A 87 2.23 -8.08 10.23
CA LEU A 87 2.98 -8.73 11.31
C LEU A 87 2.61 -10.21 11.47
N SER A 88 1.35 -10.59 11.26
CA SER A 88 0.93 -12.00 11.33
C SER A 88 1.64 -12.86 10.27
N VAL A 89 1.81 -12.33 9.06
CA VAL A 89 2.54 -13.03 7.99
C VAL A 89 4.04 -13.05 8.29
N LEU A 90 4.60 -11.93 8.75
CA LEU A 90 6.01 -11.86 9.14
C LEU A 90 6.31 -12.84 10.29
N TYR A 91 5.48 -12.90 11.32
CA TYR A 91 5.68 -13.86 12.42
C TYR A 91 5.53 -15.31 11.96
N HIS A 92 4.57 -15.58 11.08
CA HIS A 92 4.43 -16.92 10.48
C HIS A 92 5.72 -17.32 9.74
N LEU A 93 6.26 -16.46 8.87
CA LEU A 93 7.53 -16.68 8.17
C LEU A 93 8.72 -16.83 9.13
N GLY A 94 8.74 -16.04 10.21
CA GLY A 94 9.77 -16.13 11.25
C GLY A 94 9.76 -17.46 12.01
N LEU A 95 8.59 -18.08 12.17
CA LEU A 95 8.45 -19.41 12.80
C LEU A 95 8.85 -20.55 11.87
N GLU A 96 8.67 -20.38 10.56
CA GLU A 96 9.03 -21.40 9.56
C GLU A 96 10.53 -21.47 9.26
N LYS A 97 11.29 -20.40 9.58
CA LYS A 97 12.70 -20.27 9.20
C LYS A 97 13.61 -20.36 10.42
N ASP A 98 14.52 -21.34 10.43
CA ASP A 98 15.52 -21.51 11.49
C ASP A 98 16.37 -20.24 11.72
N SER A 99 16.66 -19.51 10.64
CA SER A 99 17.42 -18.26 10.70
C SER A 99 16.66 -17.09 11.32
N LYS A 100 15.32 -17.18 11.42
CA LYS A 100 14.40 -16.08 11.77
C LYS A 100 14.65 -14.80 10.97
N SER A 101 15.17 -14.93 9.75
CA SER A 101 15.45 -13.81 8.85
C SER A 101 14.45 -13.80 7.70
N ILE A 102 13.76 -12.68 7.53
CA ILE A 102 12.70 -12.50 6.55
C ILE A 102 13.11 -11.44 5.53
N SER A 103 13.10 -11.85 4.26
CA SER A 103 13.39 -11.02 3.11
C SER A 103 12.10 -10.42 2.56
N VAL A 104 12.00 -9.09 2.55
CA VAL A 104 10.80 -8.35 2.15
C VAL A 104 11.15 -7.39 1.02
N ILE A 105 10.36 -7.40 -0.04
CA ILE A 105 10.26 -6.27 -0.98
C ILE A 105 9.05 -5.44 -0.57
N ASP A 106 9.26 -4.15 -0.34
CA ASP A 106 8.22 -3.17 -0.08
C ASP A 106 8.20 -2.16 -1.23
N PHE A 107 7.27 -2.40 -2.16
CA PHE A 107 7.18 -1.64 -3.40
C PHE A 107 6.23 -0.45 -3.19
N GLY A 108 6.74 0.76 -3.44
CA GLY A 108 6.06 2.00 -3.03
C GLY A 108 6.24 2.34 -1.54
N GLY A 109 7.25 1.77 -0.88
CA GLY A 109 7.48 1.92 0.57
C GLY A 109 8.09 3.27 0.99
N ALA A 110 8.30 4.20 0.05
CA ALA A 110 8.93 5.51 0.26
C ALA A 110 10.30 5.42 0.97
N LEU A 111 10.35 5.70 2.27
CA LEU A 111 11.57 5.68 3.09
C LEU A 111 11.49 4.71 4.28
N GLY A 112 10.57 3.74 4.24
CA GLY A 112 10.52 2.63 5.20
C GLY A 112 9.62 2.83 6.41
N SER A 113 8.59 3.68 6.33
CA SER A 113 7.69 3.89 7.47
C SER A 113 6.90 2.63 7.87
N THR A 114 6.56 1.75 6.91
CA THR A 114 5.96 0.44 7.23
C THR A 114 6.97 -0.49 7.89
N TYR A 115 8.23 -0.46 7.44
CA TYR A 115 9.33 -1.16 8.11
C TYR A 115 9.47 -0.69 9.56
N ASP A 116 9.48 0.62 9.84
CA ASP A 116 9.62 1.14 11.22
C ASP A 116 8.49 0.64 12.12
N ARG A 117 7.25 0.67 11.63
CA ARG A 117 6.08 0.14 12.35
C ARG A 117 6.21 -1.35 12.66
N CYS A 118 6.64 -2.14 11.68
CA CYS A 118 6.85 -3.58 11.88
C CYS A 118 8.00 -3.82 12.85
N ARG A 119 9.11 -3.12 12.68
CA ARG A 119 10.32 -3.28 13.47
C ARG A 119 10.09 -2.93 14.93
N HIS A 120 9.33 -1.87 15.20
CA HIS A 120 8.96 -1.45 16.55
C HIS A 120 8.13 -2.51 17.29
N ALA A 121 7.26 -3.23 16.57
CA ALA A 121 6.38 -4.23 17.16
C ALA A 121 6.99 -5.64 17.21
N ALA A 122 7.99 -5.93 16.37
CA ALA A 122 8.57 -7.25 16.20
C ALA A 122 9.71 -7.54 17.18
N PRO A 123 9.84 -8.78 17.67
CA PRO A 123 10.87 -9.14 18.64
C PRO A 123 12.27 -9.03 18.03
N VAL A 124 13.28 -8.81 18.89
CA VAL A 124 14.66 -8.49 18.47
C VAL A 124 15.34 -9.64 17.72
N ASP A 125 14.92 -10.87 17.96
CA ASP A 125 15.46 -12.07 17.29
C ASP A 125 14.89 -12.28 15.87
N LEU A 126 13.78 -11.60 15.52
CA LEU A 126 13.24 -11.61 14.16
C LEU A 126 13.97 -10.58 13.30
N LYS A 127 14.84 -11.04 12.40
CA LYS A 127 15.64 -10.19 11.52
C LYS A 127 14.91 -9.88 10.23
N PHE A 128 15.08 -8.66 9.74
CA PHE A 128 14.57 -8.25 8.43
C PHE A 128 15.71 -8.02 7.45
N ASP A 129 15.49 -8.45 6.22
CA ASP A 129 16.17 -7.94 5.02
C ASP A 129 15.11 -7.23 4.17
N TRP A 130 14.80 -6.01 4.58
CA TRP A 130 13.74 -5.18 4.04
C TRP A 130 14.28 -4.29 2.93
N THR A 131 13.82 -4.48 1.71
CA THR A 131 14.21 -3.68 0.56
C THR A 131 13.04 -2.85 0.07
N ILE A 132 13.21 -1.53 0.09
CA ILE A 132 12.27 -0.60 -0.51
C ILE A 132 12.56 -0.51 -2.02
N VAL A 133 11.51 -0.65 -2.84
CA VAL A 133 11.54 -0.36 -4.27
C VAL A 133 10.72 0.87 -4.54
N GLU A 134 11.35 1.92 -5.07
CA GLU A 134 10.75 3.26 -5.16
C GLU A 134 11.31 4.08 -6.32
N GLN A 135 10.76 5.27 -6.57
CA GLN A 135 11.27 6.22 -7.56
C GLN A 135 12.71 6.70 -7.27
N PRO A 136 13.50 7.05 -8.31
CA PRO A 136 14.93 7.34 -8.19
C PRO A 136 15.32 8.36 -7.11
N ALA A 137 14.56 9.44 -6.97
CA ALA A 137 14.86 10.50 -6.00
C ALA A 137 14.77 10.01 -4.54
N LEU A 138 13.74 9.21 -4.22
CA LEU A 138 13.58 8.63 -2.89
C LEU A 138 14.56 7.48 -2.63
N ILE A 139 14.94 6.73 -3.67
CA ILE A 139 16.02 5.75 -3.55
C ILE A 139 17.33 6.42 -3.19
N GLN A 140 17.68 7.52 -3.86
CA GLN A 140 18.91 8.24 -3.58
C GLN A 140 18.92 8.73 -2.13
N ALA A 141 17.85 9.41 -1.70
CA ALA A 141 17.70 9.83 -0.31
C ALA A 141 17.71 8.66 0.68
N GLY A 142 17.03 7.55 0.35
CA GLY A 142 17.02 6.31 1.10
C GLY A 142 18.40 5.73 1.33
N ARG A 143 19.20 5.65 0.25
CA ARG A 143 20.56 5.13 0.28
C ARG A 143 21.48 5.97 1.17
N ASP A 144 21.40 7.28 0.99
CA ASP A 144 22.27 8.23 1.69
C ASP A 144 21.94 8.32 3.19
N ASP A 145 20.65 8.35 3.54
CA ASP A 145 20.20 8.74 4.87
C ASP A 145 19.49 7.63 5.67
N PHE A 146 19.12 6.50 5.09
CA PHE A 146 18.23 5.54 5.76
C PHE A 146 18.67 4.08 5.66
N THR A 147 19.72 3.78 4.90
CA THR A 147 20.28 2.42 4.82
C THR A 147 20.76 1.95 6.20
N THR A 148 20.42 0.71 6.54
CA THR A 148 20.91 0.00 7.73
C THR A 148 21.29 -1.43 7.35
N SER A 149 21.63 -2.26 8.35
CA SER A 149 21.81 -3.70 8.13
C SER A 149 20.51 -4.41 7.72
N GLU A 150 19.34 -3.88 8.12
CA GLU A 150 18.03 -4.48 7.85
C GLU A 150 17.24 -3.76 6.74
N LEU A 151 17.44 -2.46 6.54
CA LEU A 151 16.68 -1.64 5.57
C LEU A 151 17.59 -1.19 4.42
N LYS A 152 17.18 -1.50 3.18
CA LYS A 152 17.91 -1.23 1.94
C LYS A 152 16.99 -0.65 0.85
N PHE A 153 17.57 -0.18 -0.24
CA PHE A 153 16.85 0.50 -1.33
C PHE A 153 17.30 -0.01 -2.71
N SER A 154 16.35 -0.39 -3.56
CA SER A 154 16.55 -0.96 -4.89
C SER A 154 15.71 -0.22 -5.95
N PRO A 155 16.22 0.02 -7.17
CA PRO A 155 15.46 0.68 -8.24
C PRO A 155 14.37 -0.20 -8.85
N SER A 156 14.43 -1.52 -8.67
CA SER A 156 13.44 -2.43 -9.21
C SER A 156 13.30 -3.70 -8.38
N ILE A 157 12.19 -4.41 -8.62
CA ILE A 157 11.91 -5.73 -8.05
C ILE A 157 12.94 -6.73 -8.59
N GLU A 158 13.24 -6.67 -9.87
CA GLU A 158 14.17 -7.54 -10.59
C GLU A 158 15.59 -7.44 -10.02
N GLU A 159 16.08 -6.22 -9.79
CA GLU A 159 17.40 -6.01 -9.19
C GLU A 159 17.48 -6.53 -7.76
N ARG A 160 16.37 -6.44 -7.00
CA ARG A 160 16.34 -7.05 -5.67
C ARG A 160 16.30 -8.56 -5.77
N LEU A 161 15.50 -9.16 -6.65
CA LEU A 161 15.43 -10.61 -6.82
C LEU A 161 16.77 -11.21 -7.28
N ALA A 162 17.56 -10.48 -8.07
CA ALA A 162 18.91 -10.89 -8.47
C ALA A 162 19.90 -11.04 -7.30
N GLN A 163 19.62 -10.42 -6.14
CA GLN A 163 20.45 -10.51 -4.93
C GLN A 163 20.13 -11.74 -4.07
N GLY A 164 19.07 -12.48 -4.40
CA GLY A 164 18.66 -13.69 -3.70
C GLY A 164 17.17 -13.75 -3.41
N PRO A 165 16.70 -14.86 -2.81
CA PRO A 165 15.28 -15.12 -2.62
C PRO A 165 14.61 -14.07 -1.71
N VAL A 166 13.31 -13.87 -1.96
CA VAL A 166 12.43 -12.96 -1.23
C VAL A 166 11.25 -13.76 -0.72
N ASP A 167 10.88 -13.54 0.54
CA ASP A 167 9.80 -14.26 1.19
C ASP A 167 8.44 -13.59 0.95
N LEU A 168 8.45 -12.26 0.91
CA LEU A 168 7.23 -11.45 0.88
C LEU A 168 7.38 -10.21 0.00
N LEU A 169 6.39 -9.99 -0.86
CA LEU A 169 6.18 -8.73 -1.57
C LEU A 169 5.03 -7.97 -0.90
N LEU A 170 5.29 -6.74 -0.47
CA LEU A 170 4.32 -5.83 0.10
C LEU A 170 3.94 -4.76 -0.92
N LEU A 171 2.62 -4.58 -1.10
CA LEU A 171 1.98 -3.59 -1.95
C LEU A 171 0.96 -2.81 -1.12
N SER A 172 1.42 -1.85 -0.33
CA SER A 172 0.55 -1.08 0.59
C SER A 172 0.23 0.29 0.01
N GLY A 173 -0.98 0.45 -0.53
CA GLY A 173 -1.46 1.72 -1.07
C GLY A 173 -0.74 2.19 -2.34
N VAL A 174 -0.02 1.31 -3.04
CA VAL A 174 0.76 1.66 -4.24
C VAL A 174 0.01 1.38 -5.55
N LEU A 175 -0.78 0.29 -5.59
CA LEU A 175 -1.46 -0.15 -6.82
C LEU A 175 -2.32 0.92 -7.50
N PRO A 176 -3.09 1.76 -6.76
CA PRO A 176 -3.92 2.81 -7.38
C PRO A 176 -3.14 3.82 -8.22
N TYR A 177 -1.87 4.03 -7.92
CA TYR A 177 -1.07 5.11 -8.49
C TYR A 177 -0.18 4.64 -9.64
N LEU A 178 -0.22 3.34 -9.97
CA LEU A 178 0.46 2.81 -11.13
C LEU A 178 -0.29 3.20 -12.41
N GLN A 179 0.47 3.51 -13.46
CA GLN A 179 -0.08 3.73 -14.79
C GLN A 179 -0.82 2.49 -15.29
N GLU A 180 -0.18 1.32 -15.14
CA GLU A 180 -0.63 0.03 -15.66
C GLU A 180 -0.73 -1.02 -14.53
N PRO A 181 -1.68 -0.89 -13.58
CA PRO A 181 -1.74 -1.72 -12.38
C PRO A 181 -1.93 -3.21 -12.70
N PHE A 182 -2.75 -3.55 -13.71
CA PHE A 182 -2.99 -4.95 -14.08
C PHE A 182 -1.80 -5.60 -14.79
N SER A 183 -1.04 -4.82 -15.58
CA SER A 183 0.20 -5.32 -16.18
C SER A 183 1.25 -5.56 -15.11
N PHE A 184 1.34 -4.68 -14.10
CA PHE A 184 2.16 -4.89 -12.92
C PHE A 184 1.73 -6.14 -12.13
N LEU A 185 0.43 -6.32 -11.88
CA LEU A 185 -0.12 -7.52 -11.21
C LEU A 185 0.25 -8.81 -11.95
N ARG A 186 0.17 -8.81 -13.30
CA ARG A 186 0.61 -9.95 -14.12
C ARG A 186 2.12 -10.20 -14.00
N MET A 187 2.94 -9.15 -13.98
CA MET A 187 4.38 -9.29 -13.78
C MET A 187 4.69 -9.92 -12.42
N ILE A 188 4.12 -9.40 -11.33
CA ILE A 188 4.38 -9.93 -9.98
C ILE A 188 3.85 -11.37 -9.82
N ALA A 189 2.74 -11.73 -10.47
CA ALA A 189 2.20 -13.09 -10.45
C ALA A 189 3.19 -14.11 -11.03
N ASN A 190 4.06 -13.67 -11.94
CA ASN A 190 5.11 -14.49 -12.54
C ASN A 190 6.42 -14.49 -11.73
N THR A 191 6.57 -13.64 -10.71
CA THR A 191 7.71 -13.75 -9.77
C THR A 191 7.57 -15.03 -8.96
N GLU A 192 8.64 -15.60 -8.41
CA GLU A 192 8.59 -16.78 -7.53
C GLU A 192 8.36 -16.46 -6.05
N ILE A 193 7.93 -15.25 -5.73
CA ILE A 193 7.82 -14.78 -4.34
C ILE A 193 6.69 -15.55 -3.62
N PRO A 194 6.95 -16.21 -2.47
CA PRO A 194 5.96 -17.06 -1.80
C PRO A 194 4.74 -16.31 -1.26
N TRP A 195 4.91 -15.09 -0.76
CA TRP A 195 3.82 -14.29 -0.18
C TRP A 195 3.67 -12.94 -0.87
N ILE A 196 2.42 -12.56 -1.16
CA ILE A 196 2.07 -11.21 -1.56
C ILE A 196 1.07 -10.64 -0.55
N VAL A 197 1.38 -9.49 0.03
CA VAL A 197 0.46 -8.73 0.86
C VAL A 197 0.10 -7.46 0.12
N ILE A 198 -1.17 -7.34 -0.25
CA ILE A 198 -1.76 -6.10 -0.74
C ILE A 198 -2.47 -5.45 0.44
N ASP A 199 -2.27 -4.16 0.66
CA ASP A 199 -3.00 -3.42 1.69
C ASP A 199 -3.41 -2.05 1.14
N ARG A 200 -4.36 -1.41 1.83
CA ARG A 200 -4.76 -0.01 1.55
C ARG A 200 -5.14 0.25 0.09
N THR A 201 -5.74 -0.75 -0.56
CA THR A 201 -6.09 -0.66 -1.99
C THR A 201 -7.60 -0.43 -2.13
N PRO A 202 -8.06 0.71 -2.69
CA PRO A 202 -9.45 0.94 -3.03
C PRO A 202 -9.92 -0.03 -4.12
N LEU A 203 -10.87 -0.89 -3.77
CA LEU A 203 -11.47 -1.86 -4.67
C LEU A 203 -12.94 -1.57 -4.95
N LEU A 204 -13.37 -1.90 -6.16
CA LEU A 204 -14.74 -1.93 -6.62
C LEU A 204 -15.20 -3.38 -6.67
N PHE A 205 -16.35 -3.66 -6.05
CA PHE A 205 -17.00 -4.98 -6.10
C PHE A 205 -18.05 -5.06 -7.22
N GLN A 206 -17.89 -4.20 -8.22
CA GLN A 206 -18.65 -4.18 -9.46
C GLN A 206 -17.67 -4.47 -10.59
N LYS A 207 -18.14 -5.04 -11.70
CA LYS A 207 -17.28 -5.40 -12.86
C LYS A 207 -16.82 -4.18 -13.65
N CYS A 208 -16.10 -3.28 -13.00
CA CYS A 208 -15.56 -2.06 -13.59
C CYS A 208 -14.33 -1.55 -12.83
N ASN A 209 -13.42 -0.97 -13.60
CA ASN A 209 -12.35 -0.12 -13.10
C ASN A 209 -12.80 1.34 -13.21
N ARG A 210 -12.28 2.21 -12.34
CA ARG A 210 -12.56 3.65 -12.39
C ARG A 210 -11.28 4.44 -12.14
N LEU A 211 -10.84 5.19 -13.14
CA LEU A 211 -9.72 6.10 -12.99
C LEU A 211 -10.24 7.48 -12.58
N THR A 212 -9.67 8.02 -11.52
CA THR A 212 -10.07 9.31 -10.96
C THR A 212 -8.87 10.22 -10.84
N LEU A 213 -9.15 11.51 -10.63
CA LEU A 213 -8.18 12.44 -10.08
C LEU A 213 -8.39 12.53 -8.56
N GLN A 214 -7.38 12.15 -7.78
CA GLN A 214 -7.34 12.36 -6.35
C GLN A 214 -6.94 13.79 -6.06
N HIS A 215 -7.75 14.52 -5.32
CA HIS A 215 -7.50 15.87 -4.83
C HIS A 215 -7.07 15.82 -3.37
N VAL A 216 -5.88 16.34 -3.08
CA VAL A 216 -5.31 16.43 -1.74
C VAL A 216 -5.37 17.87 -1.25
N PRO A 217 -5.94 18.14 -0.07
CA PRO A 217 -6.02 19.48 0.48
C PRO A 217 -4.64 20.04 0.88
N ALA A 218 -4.51 21.37 0.84
CA ALA A 218 -3.29 22.08 1.23
C ALA A 218 -2.85 21.82 2.68
N SER A 219 -3.74 21.33 3.54
CA SER A 219 -3.40 20.95 4.91
C SER A 219 -2.36 19.82 4.99
N ILE A 220 -2.19 19.01 3.93
CA ILE A 220 -1.24 17.89 3.92
C ILE A 220 0.11 18.34 3.37
N TYR A 221 0.15 18.94 2.17
CA TYR A 221 1.41 19.31 1.49
C TYR A 221 1.71 20.82 1.45
N GLY A 222 0.92 21.65 2.13
CA GLY A 222 1.08 23.11 2.14
C GLY A 222 0.53 23.81 0.89
N SER A 223 0.24 23.04 -0.16
CA SER A 223 -0.47 23.46 -1.36
C SER A 223 -1.44 22.36 -1.79
N PRO A 224 -2.58 22.69 -2.44
CA PRO A 224 -3.44 21.68 -3.04
C PRO A 224 -2.67 20.88 -4.09
N GLN A 225 -2.84 19.58 -4.08
CA GLN A 225 -2.23 18.69 -5.06
C GLN A 225 -3.28 17.78 -5.67
N SER A 226 -3.03 17.30 -6.88
CA SER A 226 -3.83 16.25 -7.48
C SER A 226 -3.02 15.32 -8.35
N TYR A 227 -3.45 14.06 -8.39
CA TYR A 227 -2.80 13.00 -9.16
C TYR A 227 -3.77 11.87 -9.51
N PRO A 228 -3.52 11.12 -10.60
CA PRO A 228 -4.36 10.00 -11.00
C PRO A 228 -4.41 8.91 -9.92
N ALA A 229 -5.58 8.32 -9.71
CA ALA A 229 -5.79 7.22 -8.79
C ALA A 229 -6.85 6.25 -9.32
N TRP A 230 -6.46 4.99 -9.44
CA TRP A 230 -7.35 3.90 -9.81
C TRP A 230 -8.17 3.39 -8.63
N PHE A 231 -9.42 3.10 -8.91
CA PHE A 231 -10.26 2.19 -8.17
C PHE A 231 -10.37 0.90 -9.00
N LEU A 232 -9.84 -0.19 -8.48
CA LEU A 232 -9.64 -1.42 -9.26
C LEU A 232 -10.82 -2.39 -9.08
N ASP A 233 -11.21 -3.09 -10.14
CA ASP A 233 -12.13 -4.22 -10.07
C ASP A 233 -11.50 -5.33 -9.23
N HIS A 234 -12.17 -5.66 -8.12
CA HIS A 234 -11.75 -6.72 -7.21
C HIS A 234 -11.62 -8.06 -7.93
N ASN A 235 -12.55 -8.41 -8.84
CA ASN A 235 -12.53 -9.71 -9.51
C ASN A 235 -11.36 -9.81 -10.50
N GLU A 236 -11.11 -8.76 -11.28
CA GLU A 236 -10.00 -8.75 -12.23
C GLU A 236 -8.64 -8.89 -11.54
N LEU A 237 -8.44 -8.17 -10.43
CA LEU A 237 -7.26 -8.34 -9.58
C LEU A 237 -7.14 -9.78 -9.07
N CYS A 238 -8.23 -10.34 -8.56
CA CYS A 238 -8.24 -11.70 -8.03
C CYS A 238 -7.94 -12.75 -9.10
N ASP A 239 -8.54 -12.62 -10.28
CA ASP A 239 -8.39 -13.56 -11.39
C ASP A 239 -6.93 -13.62 -11.86
N ILE A 240 -6.26 -12.47 -11.94
CA ILE A 240 -4.84 -12.41 -12.31
C ILE A 240 -3.97 -13.17 -11.32
N LEU A 241 -4.11 -12.91 -10.01
CA LEU A 241 -3.27 -13.53 -8.99
C LEU A 241 -3.62 -15.00 -8.75
N SER A 242 -4.89 -15.39 -8.90
CA SER A 242 -5.37 -16.76 -8.62
C SER A 242 -4.75 -17.83 -9.52
N SER A 243 -4.14 -17.43 -10.64
CA SER A 243 -3.36 -18.30 -11.53
C SER A 243 -2.20 -19.00 -10.83
N HIS A 244 -1.52 -18.30 -9.91
CA HIS A 244 -0.33 -18.81 -9.20
C HIS A 244 -0.46 -18.75 -7.68
N TYR A 245 -1.44 -18.00 -7.16
CA TYR A 245 -1.63 -17.76 -5.73
C TYR A 245 -3.01 -18.23 -5.27
N GLU A 246 -3.13 -18.43 -3.97
CA GLU A 246 -4.38 -18.61 -3.26
C GLU A 246 -4.58 -17.45 -2.26
N ILE A 247 -5.82 -17.04 -2.06
CA ILE A 247 -6.17 -16.03 -1.06
C ILE A 247 -6.20 -16.71 0.30
N ILE A 248 -5.34 -16.26 1.21
CA ILE A 248 -5.35 -16.67 2.62
C ILE A 248 -6.35 -15.82 3.40
N SER A 249 -6.41 -14.52 3.12
CA SER A 249 -7.43 -13.64 3.71
C SER A 249 -7.66 -12.39 2.87
N GLN A 250 -8.85 -11.81 3.02
CA GLN A 250 -9.20 -10.49 2.53
C GLN A 250 -10.01 -9.75 3.60
N HIS A 251 -9.84 -8.43 3.69
CA HIS A 251 -10.43 -7.64 4.76
C HIS A 251 -10.53 -6.17 4.37
N PRO A 252 -11.51 -5.42 4.87
CA PRO A 252 -11.48 -3.97 4.82
C PRO A 252 -10.21 -3.44 5.52
N SER A 253 -9.51 -2.51 4.89
CA SER A 253 -8.34 -1.84 5.44
C SER A 253 -8.71 -0.46 6.01
N GLY A 254 -7.73 0.20 6.64
CA GLY A 254 -7.96 1.38 7.47
C GLY A 254 -8.43 2.64 6.75
N ASP A 255 -8.31 2.73 5.42
CA ASP A 255 -8.67 3.96 4.68
C ASP A 255 -10.19 4.10 4.43
N GLY A 256 -10.98 3.06 4.72
CA GLY A 256 -12.43 3.12 4.79
C GLY A 256 -13.16 3.06 3.45
N GLU A 257 -14.36 3.65 3.41
CA GLU A 257 -15.22 3.70 2.21
C GLU A 257 -14.99 4.98 1.41
N PHE A 258 -14.99 4.87 0.09
CA PHE A 258 -14.93 5.97 -0.85
C PHE A 258 -16.24 6.07 -1.64
N ASP A 259 -16.86 7.24 -1.59
CA ASP A 259 -18.07 7.56 -2.35
C ASP A 259 -17.66 8.26 -3.66
N LEU A 260 -17.79 7.56 -4.79
CA LEU A 260 -17.53 8.10 -6.13
C LEU A 260 -18.79 8.72 -6.76
N GLY A 261 -19.92 8.68 -6.05
CA GLY A 261 -21.21 9.25 -6.45
C GLY A 261 -22.17 8.22 -7.04
N ASP A 262 -21.75 7.52 -8.09
CA ASP A 262 -22.49 6.45 -8.75
C ASP A 262 -22.11 5.05 -8.22
N VAL A 263 -20.91 4.92 -7.66
CA VAL A 263 -20.39 3.68 -7.09
C VAL A 263 -19.71 3.91 -5.73
N GLN A 264 -19.81 2.91 -4.86
CA GLN A 264 -19.06 2.86 -3.61
C GLN A 264 -17.86 1.93 -3.76
N SER A 265 -16.71 2.38 -3.24
CA SER A 265 -15.51 1.58 -3.11
C SER A 265 -15.15 1.41 -1.64
N LEU A 266 -14.43 0.35 -1.33
CA LEU A 266 -13.86 0.08 -0.02
C LEU A 266 -12.35 -0.13 -0.16
N SER A 267 -11.57 0.45 0.74
CA SER A 267 -10.16 0.08 0.86
C SER A 267 -10.04 -1.33 1.45
N TYR A 268 -9.27 -2.19 0.79
CA TYR A 268 -9.09 -3.59 1.17
C TYR A 268 -7.61 -3.93 1.32
N GLY A 269 -7.37 -4.90 2.20
CA GLY A 269 -6.12 -5.65 2.26
C GLY A 269 -6.37 -7.12 1.97
N MET A 270 -5.36 -7.78 1.40
CA MET A 270 -5.39 -9.15 0.92
C MET A 270 -4.04 -9.82 1.19
N ILE A 271 -4.08 -11.05 1.66
CA ILE A 271 -2.90 -11.88 1.88
C ILE A 271 -2.99 -13.06 0.91
N TRP A 272 -1.97 -13.21 0.08
CA TRP A 272 -1.86 -14.22 -0.95
C TRP A 272 -0.65 -15.11 -0.68
N LYS A 273 -0.84 -16.42 -0.82
CA LYS A 273 0.24 -17.41 -0.74
C LYS A 273 0.38 -18.10 -2.09
N ARG A 274 1.61 -18.27 -2.58
CA ARG A 274 1.88 -19.00 -3.82
C ARG A 274 1.42 -20.45 -3.65
N ARG A 275 0.76 -20.99 -4.67
CA ARG A 275 0.40 -22.41 -4.73
C ARG A 275 1.66 -23.25 -4.88
N ASP A 276 1.72 -24.38 -4.18
CA ASP A 276 2.82 -25.32 -4.36
C ASP A 276 2.86 -25.84 -5.81
N PRO A 277 4.02 -25.83 -6.48
CA PRO A 277 4.16 -26.35 -7.84
C PRO A 277 3.66 -27.79 -7.99
N ALA A 278 3.74 -28.60 -6.92
CA ALA A 278 3.32 -29.99 -6.91
C ALA A 278 1.79 -30.19 -6.97
N GLY A 279 0.98 -29.15 -6.70
CA GLY A 279 -0.49 -29.22 -6.76
C GLY A 279 -1.07 -29.06 -8.16
N LEU A 280 -0.28 -28.61 -9.14
CA LEU A 280 -0.71 -28.38 -10.53
C LEU A 280 -0.51 -29.61 -11.43
N VAL A 281 0.22 -30.62 -10.97
CA VAL A 281 0.43 -31.91 -11.66
C VAL A 281 -0.22 -33.02 -10.83
N GLY A 282 -1.55 -33.15 -10.86
CA GLY A 282 -2.20 -34.06 -9.91
C GLY A 282 -3.69 -34.37 -10.04
N THR A 283 -4.30 -34.32 -11.22
CA THR A 283 -5.55 -35.07 -11.47
C THR A 283 -5.52 -35.73 -12.85
N THR A 284 -4.68 -36.74 -13.00
CA THR A 284 -4.88 -37.79 -14.01
C THR A 284 -4.75 -39.14 -13.32
N ASP A 285 -5.90 -39.80 -13.21
CA ASP A 285 -6.13 -41.23 -12.98
C ASP A 285 -5.22 -41.98 -12.00
N ARG A 286 -5.75 -42.20 -10.80
CA ARG A 286 -5.57 -43.49 -10.11
C ARG A 286 -6.90 -44.24 -10.05
N HIS A 287 -7.35 -44.71 -11.19
CA HIS A 287 -8.21 -45.88 -11.29
C HIS A 287 -7.72 -46.78 -12.42
N ARG A 288 -6.83 -47.69 -12.07
CA ARG A 288 -6.76 -49.09 -12.54
C ARG A 288 -5.68 -49.83 -11.78
#